data_AF-A0A661QT00-F1
#
_entry.id   AF-A0A661QT00-F1
#
_cell.length_a   1.000
_cell.length_b   1.000
_cell.length_c   1.000
_cell.angle_alpha   90.00
_cell.angle_beta   90.00
_cell.angle_gamma   90.00
#
_symmetry.space_group_name_H-M   'P 1'
#
loop_
_entity.id
_entity.type
_entity.pdbx_description
1 polymer ?
#
loop_
_entity_poly.entity_id
_entity_poly.type
_entity_poly.pdbx_seq_one_letter_code
_entity_poly.pdbx_strand_id
1 'polypeptide(L)'
;IWFHKDFEIHHINPAWFIPVVGTILVPVVGKAHAPVDLSWFFFSIGIVFWIVLLAIIFNRLIFHKPLPNKLIPTLFILIAPPAVGFIAYVKMTGNLDVFARILYYHALFTTILLFCMIDKFKNLKFFISWWAYTFPLDAITIATLLMYHHTKWVFFKYLTSAFLILACLVILMILYQTILAARRHEICVPE
;
A
#
# COMPACT_ATOMS: atom_id res chain seq x y z
N ILE A 1 -5.94 1.34 -25.47
CA ILE A 1 -7.04 0.63 -24.78
C ILE A 1 -7.67 1.47 -23.63
N TRP A 2 -6.94 2.36 -22.93
CA TRP A 2 -7.54 3.27 -21.93
C TRP A 2 -8.48 4.36 -22.51
N PHE A 3 -8.25 4.79 -23.75
CA PHE A 3 -8.99 5.91 -24.35
C PHE A 3 -10.37 5.56 -24.94
N HIS A 4 -10.86 4.33 -24.80
CA HIS A 4 -12.05 3.83 -25.53
C HIS A 4 -13.13 3.22 -24.64
N LYS A 5 -13.15 3.53 -23.34
CA LYS A 5 -14.22 3.12 -22.42
C LYS A 5 -14.72 4.30 -21.60
N ASP A 6 -16.03 4.33 -21.39
CA ASP A 6 -16.74 5.32 -20.56
C ASP A 6 -16.44 5.09 -19.07
N PHE A 7 -15.21 5.38 -18.65
CA PHE A 7 -14.85 5.35 -17.24
C PHE A 7 -15.35 6.61 -16.56
N GLU A 8 -16.42 6.47 -15.77
CA GLU A 8 -16.86 7.54 -14.88
C GLU A 8 -15.99 7.67 -13.61
N ILE A 9 -15.95 8.87 -13.04
CA ILE A 9 -15.14 9.19 -11.85
C ILE A 9 -15.50 8.33 -10.63
N HIS A 10 -16.72 7.81 -10.56
CA HIS A 10 -17.15 6.96 -9.45
C HIS A 10 -16.52 5.56 -9.49
N HIS A 11 -16.04 5.10 -10.65
CA HIS A 11 -15.34 3.82 -10.81
C HIS A 11 -13.92 3.81 -10.24
N ILE A 12 -13.28 4.99 -10.14
CA ILE A 12 -11.91 5.07 -9.62
C ILE A 12 -11.91 4.73 -8.13
N ASN A 13 -10.93 3.95 -7.68
CA ASN A 13 -10.79 3.60 -6.27
C ASN A 13 -9.31 3.28 -5.98
N PRO A 14 -8.90 3.19 -4.71
CA PRO A 14 -7.51 2.92 -4.35
C PRO A 14 -6.89 1.63 -4.94
N ALA A 15 -7.67 0.64 -5.38
CA ALA A 15 -7.11 -0.53 -6.06
C ALA A 15 -6.45 -0.20 -7.41
N TRP A 16 -6.73 0.96 -7.99
CA TRP A 16 -6.06 1.44 -9.21
C TRP A 16 -4.56 1.73 -9.01
N PHE A 17 -4.07 1.76 -7.76
CA PHE A 17 -2.63 1.79 -7.50
C PHE A 17 -1.92 0.46 -7.77
N ILE A 18 -2.63 -0.68 -7.90
CA ILE A 18 -2.00 -2.00 -8.05
C ILE A 18 -1.02 -2.05 -9.26
N PRO A 19 -1.39 -1.60 -10.48
CA PRO A 19 -0.44 -1.60 -11.60
C PRO A 19 0.77 -0.70 -11.35
N VAL A 20 0.56 0.45 -10.71
CA VAL A 20 1.62 1.42 -10.41
C VAL A 20 2.59 0.85 -9.37
N VAL A 21 2.07 0.32 -8.26
CA VAL A 21 2.88 -0.34 -7.23
C VAL A 21 3.65 -1.52 -7.82
N GLY A 22 3.05 -2.28 -8.74
CA GLY A 22 3.73 -3.35 -9.46
C GLY A 22 5.00 -2.87 -10.17
N THR A 23 4.94 -1.71 -10.85
CA THR A 23 6.13 -1.12 -11.49
C THR A 23 7.18 -0.65 -10.47
N ILE A 24 6.77 -0.07 -9.34
CA ILE A 24 7.69 0.37 -8.26
C ILE A 24 8.32 -0.84 -7.55
N LEU A 25 7.71 -2.02 -7.62
CA LEU A 25 8.22 -3.24 -6.99
C LEU A 25 9.36 -3.90 -7.78
N VAL A 26 9.37 -3.77 -9.11
CA VAL A 26 10.41 -4.36 -9.99
C VAL A 26 11.85 -4.09 -9.49
N PRO A 27 12.23 -2.86 -9.12
CA PRO A 27 13.58 -2.54 -8.67
C PRO A 27 13.98 -3.15 -7.32
N VAL A 28 13.02 -3.59 -6.50
CA VAL A 28 13.27 -4.20 -5.17
C VAL A 28 14.08 -5.50 -5.30
N VAL A 29 13.93 -6.19 -6.43
CA VAL A 29 14.62 -7.45 -6.76
C VAL A 29 15.45 -7.31 -8.06
N GLY A 30 15.07 -6.40 -8.96
CA GLY A 30 15.64 -6.24 -10.29
C GLY A 30 17.14 -5.94 -10.33
N LYS A 31 17.69 -5.22 -9.34
CA LYS A 31 19.14 -4.90 -9.28
C LYS A 31 20.03 -6.16 -9.30
N ALA A 32 19.55 -7.29 -8.78
CA ALA A 32 20.32 -8.53 -8.74
C ALA A 32 20.23 -9.36 -10.03
N HIS A 33 19.25 -9.08 -10.90
CA HIS A 33 18.91 -9.96 -12.03
C HIS A 33 18.86 -9.25 -13.40
N ALA A 34 18.96 -7.93 -13.43
CA ALA A 34 18.85 -7.13 -14.65
C ALA A 34 19.73 -5.86 -14.58
N PRO A 35 20.00 -5.21 -15.73
CA PRO A 35 20.66 -3.92 -15.76
C PRO A 35 19.94 -2.88 -14.88
N VAL A 36 20.72 -2.08 -14.15
CA VAL A 36 20.18 -1.11 -13.19
C VAL A 36 19.28 -0.06 -13.86
N ASP A 37 19.57 0.32 -15.10
CA ASP A 37 18.77 1.28 -15.86
C ASP A 37 17.33 0.80 -16.11
N LEU A 38 17.12 -0.50 -16.28
CA LEU A 38 15.77 -1.05 -16.41
C LEU A 38 14.97 -0.88 -15.12
N SER A 39 15.63 -1.03 -13.97
CA SER A 39 15.02 -0.76 -12.67
C SER A 39 14.65 0.72 -12.53
N TRP A 40 15.52 1.64 -12.96
CA TRP A 40 15.19 3.08 -12.98
C TRP A 40 14.03 3.42 -13.92
N PHE A 41 13.95 2.78 -15.08
CA PHE A 41 12.83 2.95 -16.00
C PHE A 41 11.49 2.61 -15.32
N PHE A 42 11.37 1.41 -14.73
CA PHE A 42 10.13 1.03 -14.02
C PHE A 42 9.86 1.88 -12.78
N PHE A 43 10.89 2.23 -12.02
CA PHE A 43 10.77 3.10 -10.86
C PHE A 43 10.21 4.48 -11.23
N SER A 44 10.74 5.08 -12.30
CA SER A 44 10.34 6.42 -12.76
C SER A 44 8.88 6.46 -13.18
N ILE A 45 8.42 5.48 -13.96
CA ILE A 45 7.01 5.32 -14.35
C ILE A 45 6.15 5.20 -13.10
N GLY A 46 6.53 4.32 -12.18
CA GLY A 46 5.79 4.09 -10.96
C GLY A 46 5.61 5.36 -10.11
N ILE A 47 6.67 6.11 -9.86
CA ILE A 47 6.61 7.34 -9.05
C ILE A 47 5.78 8.43 -9.73
N VAL A 48 5.95 8.64 -11.04
CA VAL A 48 5.22 9.68 -11.77
C VAL A 48 3.72 9.37 -11.81
N PHE A 49 3.34 8.14 -12.18
CA PHE A 49 1.93 7.74 -12.21
C PHE A 49 1.31 7.66 -10.82
N TRP A 50 2.09 7.33 -9.79
CA TRP A 50 1.62 7.38 -8.41
C TRP A 50 1.14 8.79 -8.04
N ILE A 51 1.93 9.84 -8.30
CA ILE A 51 1.57 11.22 -7.98
C ILE A 51 0.27 11.64 -8.70
N VAL A 52 0.14 11.29 -9.99
CA VAL A 52 -1.07 11.58 -10.78
C VAL A 52 -2.30 10.88 -10.19
N LEU A 53 -2.21 9.57 -9.93
CA LEU A 53 -3.33 8.82 -9.35
C LEU A 53 -3.66 9.28 -7.93
N LEU A 54 -2.66 9.69 -7.15
CA LEU A 54 -2.84 10.26 -5.81
C LEU A 54 -3.73 11.48 -5.86
N ALA A 55 -3.43 12.44 -6.74
CA ALA A 55 -4.25 13.64 -6.90
C ALA A 55 -5.69 13.30 -7.28
N ILE A 56 -5.89 12.39 -8.24
CA ILE A 56 -7.24 12.01 -8.69
C ILE A 56 -8.02 11.30 -7.57
N ILE A 57 -7.38 10.40 -6.82
CA ILE A 57 -8.02 9.66 -5.73
C ILE A 57 -8.33 10.59 -4.55
N PHE A 58 -7.44 11.50 -4.17
CA PHE A 58 -7.75 12.50 -3.15
C PHE A 58 -8.93 13.39 -3.56
N ASN A 59 -8.94 13.87 -4.81
CA ASN A 59 -10.08 14.63 -5.34
C ASN A 59 -11.38 13.84 -5.20
N ARG A 60 -11.37 12.55 -5.58
CA ARG A 60 -12.53 11.66 -5.45
C ARG A 60 -12.94 11.43 -4.00
N LEU A 61 -12.00 11.20 -3.09
CA LEU A 61 -12.30 10.91 -1.68
C LEU A 61 -12.84 12.13 -0.92
N ILE A 62 -12.46 13.34 -1.32
CA ILE A 62 -12.85 14.59 -0.64
C ILE A 62 -14.16 15.15 -1.20
N PHE A 63 -14.32 15.19 -2.53
CA PHE A 63 -15.41 15.95 -3.18
C PHE A 63 -16.53 15.10 -3.75
N HIS A 64 -16.37 13.78 -3.83
CA HIS A 64 -17.36 12.89 -4.44
C HIS A 64 -17.98 11.94 -3.42
N LYS A 65 -18.97 11.17 -3.88
CA LYS A 65 -19.70 10.21 -3.03
C LYS A 65 -18.72 9.25 -2.32
N PRO A 66 -18.98 8.92 -1.04
CA PRO A 66 -18.11 8.04 -0.27
C PRO A 66 -17.99 6.65 -0.92
N LEU A 67 -16.86 5.99 -0.69
CA LEU A 67 -16.64 4.62 -1.14
C LEU A 67 -17.72 3.68 -0.56
N PRO A 68 -18.24 2.73 -1.35
CA PRO A 68 -19.04 1.63 -0.83
C PRO A 68 -18.29 0.89 0.28
N ASN A 69 -19.00 0.40 1.30
CA ASN A 69 -18.41 -0.27 2.46
C ASN A 69 -17.43 -1.40 2.10
N LYS A 70 -17.70 -2.13 1.02
CA LYS A 70 -16.83 -3.21 0.50
C LYS A 70 -15.46 -2.70 0.03
N LEU A 71 -15.34 -1.44 -0.38
CA LEU A 71 -14.11 -0.86 -0.91
C LEU A 71 -13.37 0.00 0.11
N ILE A 72 -13.93 0.28 1.28
CA ILE A 72 -13.25 1.03 2.34
C ILE A 72 -11.88 0.42 2.71
N PRO A 73 -11.71 -0.93 2.82
CA PRO A 73 -10.41 -1.54 3.10
C PRO A 73 -9.29 -1.14 2.12
N THR A 74 -9.65 -0.83 0.86
CA THR A 74 -8.68 -0.46 -0.18
C THR A 74 -7.94 0.84 0.14
N LEU A 75 -8.44 1.68 1.05
CA LEU A 75 -7.73 2.90 1.48
C LEU A 75 -6.33 2.61 2.02
N PHE A 76 -6.08 1.42 2.59
CA PHE A 76 -4.74 1.03 3.04
C PHE A 76 -3.73 0.92 1.89
N ILE A 77 -4.18 0.69 0.66
CA ILE A 77 -3.31 0.65 -0.53
C ILE A 77 -2.60 2.00 -0.74
N LEU A 78 -3.12 3.12 -0.18
CA LEU A 78 -2.44 4.42 -0.22
C LEU A 78 -1.07 4.41 0.47
N ILE A 79 -0.84 3.51 1.44
CA ILE A 79 0.46 3.36 2.11
C ILE A 79 1.50 2.72 1.17
N ALA A 80 1.06 1.86 0.25
CA ALA A 80 1.95 1.01 -0.53
C ALA A 80 2.89 1.79 -1.48
N PRO A 81 2.44 2.70 -2.35
CA PRO A 81 3.35 3.39 -3.26
C PRO A 81 4.52 4.11 -2.59
N PRO A 82 4.33 4.95 -1.54
CA PRO A 82 5.46 5.60 -0.87
C PRO A 82 6.34 4.62 -0.08
N ALA A 83 5.75 3.59 0.57
CA ALA A 83 6.52 2.59 1.31
C ALA A 83 7.40 1.72 0.39
N VAL A 84 6.81 1.18 -0.67
CA VAL A 84 7.54 0.37 -1.67
C VAL A 84 8.51 1.24 -2.45
N GLY A 85 8.14 2.49 -2.77
CA GLY A 85 9.03 3.45 -3.39
C GLY A 85 10.29 3.69 -2.55
N PHE A 86 10.13 3.88 -1.24
CA PHE A 86 11.26 3.99 -0.32
C PHE A 86 12.15 2.74 -0.34
N ILE A 87 11.56 1.54 -0.23
CA ILE A 87 12.29 0.27 -0.22
C ILE A 87 13.08 0.09 -1.51
N ALA A 88 12.43 0.31 -2.66
CA ALA A 88 13.04 0.20 -3.97
C ALA A 88 14.21 1.17 -4.11
N TYR A 89 13.97 2.45 -3.80
CA TYR A 89 14.98 3.51 -3.93
C TYR A 89 16.22 3.24 -3.07
N VAL A 90 16.02 2.90 -1.79
CA VAL A 90 17.13 2.62 -0.88
C VAL A 90 17.90 1.36 -1.29
N LYS A 91 17.22 0.31 -1.79
CA LYS A 91 17.90 -0.88 -2.31
C LYS A 91 18.73 -0.60 -3.57
N MET A 92 18.23 0.27 -4.45
CA MET A 92 18.94 0.64 -5.66
C MET A 92 20.17 1.49 -5.36
N THR A 93 20.00 2.55 -4.57
CA THR A 93 21.02 3.57 -4.30
C THR A 93 21.96 3.21 -3.15
N GLY A 94 21.50 2.39 -2.20
CA GLY A 94 22.20 2.08 -0.96
C GLY A 94 22.21 3.24 0.06
N ASN A 95 21.51 4.34 -0.21
CA ASN A 95 21.61 5.58 0.56
C ASN A 95 20.27 6.02 1.15
N LEU A 96 20.34 6.68 2.31
CA LEU A 96 19.20 7.32 2.97
C LEU A 96 19.29 8.85 2.82
N ASP A 97 19.07 9.32 1.59
CA ASP A 97 19.08 10.74 1.25
C ASP A 97 17.73 11.44 1.49
N VAL A 98 17.61 12.68 1.03
CA VAL A 98 16.40 13.50 1.18
C VAL A 98 15.19 12.85 0.49
N PHE A 99 15.38 12.30 -0.71
CA PHE A 99 14.28 11.70 -1.46
C PHE A 99 13.76 10.43 -0.78
N ALA A 100 14.67 9.58 -0.28
CA ALA A 100 14.30 8.41 0.52
C ALA A 100 13.48 8.83 1.77
N ARG A 101 13.90 9.89 2.47
CA ARG A 101 13.18 10.40 3.64
C ARG A 101 11.78 10.89 3.30
N ILE A 102 11.62 11.62 2.19
CA ILE A 102 10.31 12.10 1.73
C ILE A 102 9.36 10.91 1.52
N LEU A 103 9.82 9.87 0.82
CA LEU A 103 9.01 8.67 0.57
C LEU A 103 8.62 7.96 1.88
N TYR A 104 9.59 7.73 2.78
CA TYR A 104 9.34 7.06 4.05
C TYR A 104 8.37 7.85 4.95
N TYR A 105 8.62 9.14 5.15
CA TYR A 105 7.77 9.96 6.03
C TYR A 105 6.37 10.17 5.44
N HIS A 106 6.22 10.22 4.11
CA HIS A 106 4.91 10.23 3.48
C HIS A 106 4.16 8.91 3.71
N ALA A 107 4.85 7.76 3.63
CA ALA A 107 4.27 6.45 3.97
C ALA A 107 3.86 6.35 5.44
N LEU A 108 4.71 6.82 6.35
CA LEU A 108 4.44 6.85 7.79
C LEU A 108 3.26 7.77 8.11
N PHE A 109 3.21 8.97 7.53
CA PHE A 109 2.09 9.90 7.69
C PHE A 109 0.78 9.27 7.22
N THR A 110 0.77 8.68 6.02
CA THR A 110 -0.42 8.02 5.46
C THR A 110 -0.89 6.87 6.36
N THR A 111 0.05 6.10 6.90
CA THR A 111 -0.24 5.04 7.88
C THR A 111 -0.91 5.61 9.13
N ILE A 112 -0.32 6.64 9.75
CA ILE A 112 -0.87 7.31 10.94
C ILE A 112 -2.27 7.87 10.65
N LEU A 113 -2.44 8.54 9.50
CA LEU A 113 -3.73 9.09 9.07
C LEU A 113 -4.82 8.01 9.03
N LEU A 114 -4.53 6.84 8.46
CA LEU A 114 -5.48 5.73 8.39
C LEU A 114 -5.78 5.12 9.77
N PHE A 115 -4.79 5.06 10.66
CA PHE A 115 -5.00 4.64 12.05
C PHE A 115 -5.84 5.64 12.84
N CYS A 116 -5.70 6.95 12.62
CA CYS A 116 -6.59 7.95 13.19
C CYS A 116 -8.05 7.78 12.72
N MET A 117 -8.24 7.17 11.54
CA MET A 117 -9.55 6.89 10.95
C MET A 117 -10.07 5.47 11.29
N ILE A 118 -9.49 4.78 12.28
CA ILE A 118 -9.77 3.36 12.56
C ILE A 118 -11.25 3.05 12.77
N ASP A 119 -12.03 3.98 13.32
CA ASP A 119 -13.46 3.79 13.59
C ASP A 119 -14.29 3.58 12.31
N LYS A 120 -13.81 4.06 11.16
CA LYS A 120 -14.43 3.78 9.85
C LYS A 120 -14.28 2.32 9.41
N PHE A 121 -13.35 1.58 10.00
CA PHE A 121 -13.03 0.21 9.62
C PHE A 121 -13.60 -0.82 10.61
N LYS A 122 -13.76 -0.47 11.89
CA LYS A 122 -14.19 -1.40 12.96
C LYS A 122 -15.58 -2.01 12.77
N ASN A 123 -16.52 -1.26 12.19
CA ASN A 123 -17.91 -1.68 12.05
C ASN A 123 -18.22 -2.35 10.69
N LEU A 124 -17.19 -2.62 9.88
CA LEU A 124 -17.39 -3.25 8.59
C LEU A 124 -17.67 -4.74 8.77
N LYS A 125 -18.64 -5.26 8.01
CA LYS A 125 -18.76 -6.70 7.81
C LYS A 125 -17.51 -7.21 7.11
N PHE A 126 -17.17 -8.48 7.36
CA PHE A 126 -16.08 -9.12 6.63
C PHE A 126 -16.40 -9.13 5.14
N PHE A 127 -15.43 -8.70 4.33
CA PHE A 127 -15.45 -8.78 2.88
C PHE A 127 -14.09 -9.30 2.42
N ILE A 128 -14.03 -9.98 1.27
CA ILE A 128 -12.77 -10.48 0.72
C ILE A 128 -11.75 -9.36 0.47
N SER A 129 -12.22 -8.13 0.25
CA SER A 129 -11.39 -6.93 0.11
C SER A 129 -10.56 -6.58 1.35
N TRP A 130 -10.82 -7.19 2.52
CA TRP A 130 -9.99 -7.02 3.71
C TRP A 130 -8.55 -7.47 3.49
N TRP A 131 -8.29 -8.37 2.53
CA TRP A 131 -6.93 -8.72 2.14
C TRP A 131 -6.10 -7.50 1.67
N ALA A 132 -6.74 -6.40 1.26
CA ALA A 132 -6.07 -5.15 0.92
C ALA A 132 -5.29 -4.52 2.10
N TYR A 133 -5.53 -4.92 3.35
CA TYR A 133 -4.76 -4.47 4.51
C TYR A 133 -3.35 -5.08 4.56
N THR A 134 -3.17 -6.29 4.05
CA THR A 134 -1.98 -7.11 4.30
C THR A 134 -0.72 -6.50 3.68
N PHE A 135 -0.68 -6.40 2.35
CA PHE A 135 0.48 -5.91 1.61
C PHE A 135 0.94 -4.50 2.06
N PRO A 136 0.07 -3.50 2.27
CA PRO A 136 0.53 -2.18 2.71
C PRO A 136 1.08 -2.17 4.14
N LEU A 137 0.54 -3.00 5.05
CA LEU A 137 1.09 -3.16 6.41
C LEU A 137 2.47 -3.83 6.38
N ASP A 138 2.66 -4.83 5.53
CA ASP A 138 3.96 -5.48 5.35
C ASP A 138 4.97 -4.50 4.73
N ALA A 139 4.55 -3.72 3.73
CA ALA A 139 5.38 -2.71 3.08
C ALA A 139 5.86 -1.64 4.07
N ILE A 140 4.98 -1.06 4.90
CA ILE A 140 5.42 -0.07 5.91
C ILE A 140 6.29 -0.71 6.99
N THR A 141 6.05 -1.98 7.36
CA THR A 141 6.90 -2.71 8.31
C THR A 141 8.33 -2.86 7.76
N ILE A 142 8.48 -3.30 6.52
CA ILE A 142 9.78 -3.47 5.86
C ILE A 142 10.47 -2.11 5.66
N ALA A 143 9.72 -1.08 5.26
CA ALA A 143 10.24 0.27 5.13
C ALA A 143 10.77 0.80 6.47
N THR A 144 10.03 0.59 7.57
CA THR A 144 10.45 0.99 8.92
C THR A 144 11.69 0.23 9.39
N LEU A 145 11.77 -1.08 9.08
CA LEU A 145 12.95 -1.88 9.36
C LEU A 145 14.18 -1.34 8.62
N LEU A 146 14.02 -1.03 7.34
CA LEU A 146 15.10 -0.47 6.52
C LEU A 146 15.55 0.91 7.02
N MET A 147 14.59 1.75 7.45
CA MET A 147 14.87 3.03 8.11
C MET A 147 15.69 2.83 9.40
N TYR A 148 15.35 1.83 10.22
CA TYR A 148 16.15 1.45 11.39
C TYR A 148 17.56 0.98 10.98
N HIS A 149 17.70 0.16 9.93
CA HIS A 149 19.01 -0.33 9.50
C HIS A 149 19.97 0.80 9.12
N HIS A 150 19.48 1.86 8.48
CA HIS A 150 20.30 3.02 8.10
C HIS A 150 20.53 4.02 9.22
N THR A 151 19.53 4.27 10.07
CA THR A 151 19.64 5.30 11.14
C THR A 151 20.18 4.76 12.46
N LYS A 152 19.99 3.46 12.73
CA LYS A 152 20.22 2.79 14.03
C LYS A 152 19.45 3.42 15.20
N TRP A 153 18.45 4.26 14.92
CA TRP A 153 17.67 4.90 15.97
C TRP A 153 16.71 3.91 16.62
N VAL A 154 16.79 3.80 17.95
CA VAL A 154 16.00 2.86 18.76
C VAL A 154 14.49 3.03 18.55
N PHE A 155 14.04 4.26 18.28
CA PHE A 155 12.63 4.53 17.94
C PHE A 155 12.12 3.65 16.80
N PHE A 156 12.86 3.56 15.67
CA PHE A 156 12.42 2.77 14.52
C PHE A 156 12.47 1.26 14.78
N LYS A 157 13.32 0.80 15.72
CA LYS A 157 13.32 -0.60 16.17
C LYS A 157 11.99 -0.97 16.81
N TYR A 158 11.53 -0.19 17.78
CA TYR A 158 10.25 -0.43 18.45
C TYR A 158 9.06 -0.25 17.50
N LEU A 159 9.13 0.77 16.63
CA LEU A 159 8.08 1.00 15.63
C LEU A 159 7.95 -0.17 14.65
N THR A 160 9.07 -0.72 14.18
CA THR A 160 9.08 -1.92 13.33
C THR A 160 8.44 -3.12 14.04
N SER A 161 8.81 -3.37 15.31
CA SER A 161 8.22 -4.45 16.09
C SER A 161 6.71 -4.29 16.26
N ALA A 162 6.24 -3.06 16.50
CA ALA A 162 4.82 -2.76 16.62
C ALA A 162 4.07 -3.02 15.30
N PHE A 163 4.59 -2.54 14.17
CA PHE A 163 3.98 -2.81 12.85
C PHE A 163 4.01 -4.30 12.49
N LEU A 164 5.08 -5.03 12.82
CA LEU A 164 5.16 -6.47 12.59
C LEU A 164 4.11 -7.25 13.38
N ILE A 165 3.98 -6.96 14.68
CA ILE A 165 2.95 -7.59 15.53
C ILE A 165 1.56 -7.31 14.95
N LEU A 166 1.32 -6.05 14.57
CA LEU A 166 0.06 -5.65 13.99
C LEU A 166 -0.24 -6.37 12.66
N ALA A 167 0.72 -6.43 11.75
CA ALA A 167 0.59 -7.14 10.48
C ALA A 167 0.25 -8.62 10.70
N CYS A 168 0.96 -9.30 11.59
CA CYS A 168 0.67 -10.69 11.97
C CYS A 168 -0.74 -10.86 12.53
N LEU A 169 -1.18 -10.00 13.45
CA LEU A 169 -2.53 -10.05 14.01
C LEU A 169 -3.60 -9.84 12.94
N VAL A 170 -3.41 -8.86 12.05
CA VAL A 170 -4.34 -8.59 10.95
C VAL A 170 -4.41 -9.78 9.99
N ILE A 171 -3.27 -10.37 9.60
CA ILE A 171 -3.23 -11.55 8.73
C ILE A 171 -3.95 -12.74 9.39
N LEU A 172 -3.67 -13.03 10.66
CA LEU A 172 -4.32 -14.13 11.39
C LEU A 172 -5.84 -13.92 11.49
N MET A 173 -6.28 -12.69 11.77
CA MET A 173 -7.70 -12.34 11.81
C MET A 173 -8.38 -12.53 10.45
N ILE A 174 -7.78 -12.01 9.37
CA ILE A 174 -8.32 -12.15 8.01
C ILE A 174 -8.35 -13.62 7.58
N LEU A 175 -7.29 -14.38 7.88
CA LEU A 175 -7.20 -15.79 7.57
C LEU A 175 -8.32 -16.57 8.27
N TYR A 176 -8.53 -16.32 9.57
CA TYR A 176 -9.61 -16.93 10.33
C TYR A 176 -10.99 -16.62 9.73
N GLN A 177 -11.28 -15.36 9.44
CA GLN A 177 -12.55 -14.95 8.82
C GLN A 177 -12.73 -15.55 7.42
N THR A 178 -11.66 -15.63 6.64
CA THR A 178 -11.67 -16.25 5.30
C THR A 178 -11.98 -17.74 5.40
N ILE A 179 -11.39 -18.47 6.35
CA ILE A 179 -11.67 -19.89 6.56
C ILE A 179 -13.12 -20.11 6.99
N LEU A 180 -13.66 -19.26 7.88
CA LEU A 180 -15.06 -19.34 8.29
C LEU A 180 -16.01 -19.10 7.11
N ALA A 181 -15.77 -18.04 6.32
CA ALA A 181 -16.58 -17.72 5.15
C ALA A 181 -16.49 -18.84 4.09
N ALA A 182 -15.30 -19.43 3.89
CA ALA A 182 -15.12 -20.56 2.99
C ALA A 182 -15.95 -21.78 3.42
N ARG A 183 -15.94 -22.10 4.73
CA ARG A 183 -16.74 -23.20 5.30
C ARG A 183 -18.25 -22.97 5.19
N ARG A 184 -18.69 -21.71 5.15
CA ARG A 184 -20.09 -21.33 4.96
C ARG A 184 -20.51 -21.25 3.48
N HIS A 185 -19.60 -21.53 2.55
CA HIS A 185 -19.81 -21.35 1.11
C HIS A 185 -20.22 -19.91 0.72
N GLU A 186 -19.78 -18.92 1.50
CA GLU A 186 -20.06 -17.50 1.26
C GLU A 186 -19.01 -16.85 0.33
N ILE A 187 -17.98 -17.60 -0.07
CA ILE A 187 -16.90 -17.14 -0.96
C ILE A 187 -17.21 -17.55 -2.40
N CYS A 188 -16.95 -16.65 -3.35
CA CYS A 188 -17.20 -16.83 -4.79
C CYS A 188 -18.67 -16.99 -5.17
N VAL A 189 -19.60 -16.50 -4.34
CA VAL A 189 -21.00 -16.38 -4.71
C VAL A 189 -21.14 -15.13 -5.60
N PRO A 190 -21.73 -15.23 -6.81
CA PRO A 190 -21.99 -14.06 -7.64
C PRO A 190 -22.91 -13.08 -6.89
N GLU A 191 -22.55 -11.80 -6.91
CA GLU A 191 -23.34 -10.72 -6.31
C GLU A 191 -24.60 -10.41 -7.12
#